data_AF-A0A1H3LF73-F1
#
_entry.id   AF-A0A1H3LF73-F1
#
_cell.length_a   1.000
_cell.length_b   1.000
_cell.length_c   1.000
_cell.angle_alpha   90.00
_cell.angle_beta   90.00
_cell.angle_gamma   90.00
#
_symmetry.space_group_name_H-M   'P 1'
#
loop_
_entity.id
_entity.type
_entity.pdbx_description
1 polymer ?
#
loop_
_entity_poly.entity_id
_entity_poly.type
_entity_poly.pdbx_seq_one_letter_code
_entity_poly.pdbx_strand_id
1 'polypeptide(L)'
;MYIGKLALVTGVTQKAIRHYENLGLIPAPERKGNYRFYKQLDIQLIKMIKQAQAVGFSLSEIATLAEIKAQEKRFPLEIAQQLLKDKQLQILQKKAELERIEKDLLFLEQELTEMYGAEKTS
;
A
#
# COMPACT_ATOMS: atom_id res chain seq x y z
N MET A 1 -6.78 15.20 -19.29
CA MET A 1 -5.93 15.96 -18.35
C MET A 1 -4.47 15.62 -18.63
N TYR A 2 -3.52 16.55 -18.55
CA TYR A 2 -2.09 16.25 -18.74
C TYR A 2 -1.44 15.68 -17.47
N ILE A 3 -0.31 14.97 -17.64
CA ILE A 3 0.38 14.28 -16.54
C ILE A 3 0.75 15.19 -15.35
N GLY A 4 1.12 16.45 -15.60
CA GLY A 4 1.45 17.40 -14.54
C GLY A 4 0.25 17.74 -13.66
N LYS A 5 -0.90 18.04 -14.27
CA LYS A 5 -2.15 18.29 -13.53
C LYS A 5 -2.67 17.01 -12.87
N LEU A 6 -2.48 15.85 -13.51
CA LEU A 6 -2.83 14.56 -12.93
C LEU A 6 -2.04 14.25 -11.65
N ALA A 7 -0.73 14.52 -11.67
CA ALA A 7 0.13 14.35 -10.50
C ALA A 7 -0.34 15.21 -9.32
N LEU A 8 -0.68 16.47 -9.57
CA LEU A 8 -1.20 17.38 -8.55
C LEU A 8 -2.54 16.90 -7.97
N VAL A 9 -3.49 16.50 -8.81
CA VAL A 9 -4.84 16.10 -8.38
C VAL A 9 -4.86 14.75 -7.64
N THR A 10 -3.97 13.84 -8.00
CA THR A 10 -3.87 12.51 -7.36
C THR A 10 -2.90 12.51 -6.18
N GLY A 11 -2.02 13.52 -6.08
CA GLY A 11 -0.93 13.57 -5.12
C GLY A 11 0.07 12.42 -5.32
N VAL A 12 0.23 11.97 -6.57
CA VAL A 12 1.18 10.94 -7.00
C VAL A 12 2.19 11.61 -7.93
N THR A 13 3.47 11.25 -7.84
CA THR A 13 4.49 11.85 -8.72
C THR A 13 4.30 11.43 -10.18
N GLN A 14 4.74 12.26 -11.13
CA GLN A 14 4.71 11.89 -12.56
C GLN A 14 5.49 10.60 -12.84
N LYS A 15 6.58 10.34 -12.09
CA LYS A 15 7.35 9.10 -12.18
C LYS A 15 6.52 7.89 -11.77
N ALA A 16 5.77 7.99 -10.67
CA ALA A 16 4.88 6.91 -10.23
C ALA A 16 3.71 6.69 -11.21
N ILE A 17 3.13 7.74 -11.79
CA ILE A 17 2.11 7.59 -12.84
C ILE A 17 2.67 6.80 -14.04
N ARG A 18 3.86 7.16 -14.54
CA ARG A 18 4.53 6.41 -15.62
C ARG A 18 4.85 4.97 -15.21
N HIS A 19 5.19 4.75 -13.95
CA HIS A 19 5.43 3.40 -13.45
C HIS A 19 4.14 2.57 -13.46
N TYR A 20 3.01 3.14 -13.06
CA TYR A 20 1.70 2.48 -13.13
C TYR A 20 1.30 2.17 -14.58
N GLU A 21 1.61 3.06 -15.54
CA GLU A 21 1.43 2.77 -16.99
C GLU A 21 2.23 1.55 -17.42
N ASN A 22 3.53 1.51 -17.05
CA ASN A 22 4.42 0.42 -17.46
C ASN A 22 4.01 -0.93 -16.86
N LEU A 23 3.40 -0.92 -15.67
CA LEU A 23 2.85 -2.10 -15.02
C LEU A 23 1.43 -2.47 -15.52
N GLY A 24 0.87 -1.74 -16.49
CA GLY A 24 -0.48 -1.98 -16.99
C GLY A 24 -1.60 -1.66 -15.99
N LEU A 25 -1.28 -1.02 -14.87
CA LEU A 25 -2.23 -0.69 -13.80
C LEU A 25 -3.22 0.40 -14.21
N ILE A 26 -2.81 1.28 -15.12
CA ILE A 26 -3.65 2.29 -15.72
C ILE A 26 -3.59 2.15 -17.24
N PRO A 27 -4.69 2.40 -17.96
CA PRO A 27 -4.69 2.27 -19.40
C PRO A 27 -3.67 3.22 -20.03
N ALA A 28 -3.09 2.81 -21.16
CA ALA A 28 -2.22 3.67 -21.93
C ALA A 28 -2.99 4.96 -22.31
N PRO A 29 -2.51 6.16 -21.92
CA PRO A 29 -3.25 7.38 -22.14
C PRO A 29 -3.29 7.74 -23.63
N GLU A 30 -4.39 8.34 -24.05
CA GLU A 30 -4.50 8.90 -25.40
C GLU A 30 -3.45 9.99 -25.61
N ARG A 31 -2.93 10.10 -26.83
CA ARG A 31 -2.04 11.21 -27.19
C ARG A 31 -2.84 12.34 -27.80
N LYS A 32 -2.67 13.56 -27.27
CA LYS A 32 -3.10 14.80 -27.90
C LYS A 32 -1.84 15.56 -28.36
N GLY A 33 -1.51 15.39 -29.64
CA GLY A 33 -0.20 15.78 -30.18
C GLY A 33 0.93 14.99 -29.51
N ASN A 34 1.96 15.68 -29.03
CA ASN A 34 3.10 15.06 -28.33
C ASN A 34 2.83 14.75 -26.84
N TYR A 35 1.65 15.12 -26.32
CA TYR A 35 1.35 15.03 -24.89
C TYR A 35 0.39 13.89 -24.56
N ARG A 36 0.65 13.21 -23.44
CA ARG A 36 -0.25 12.22 -22.84
C ARG A 36 -1.48 12.90 -22.22
N PHE A 37 -2.65 12.38 -22.53
CA PHE A 37 -3.94 12.85 -22.04
C PHE A 37 -4.69 11.73 -21.30
N TYR A 38 -4.99 12.00 -20.03
CA TYR A 38 -5.67 11.07 -19.12
C TYR A 38 -7.13 11.47 -18.91
N LYS A 39 -8.01 10.49 -18.78
CA LYS A 39 -9.45 10.64 -18.53
C LYS A 39 -9.73 10.75 -17.04
N GLN A 40 -10.97 11.10 -16.69
CA GLN A 40 -11.40 11.20 -15.30
C GLN A 40 -11.32 9.86 -14.56
N LEU A 41 -11.60 8.75 -15.27
CA LEU A 41 -11.50 7.40 -14.73
C LEU A 41 -10.07 7.05 -14.29
N ASP A 42 -9.06 7.54 -14.99
CA ASP A 42 -7.65 7.33 -14.63
C ASP A 42 -7.32 7.95 -13.27
N ILE A 43 -7.96 9.08 -12.93
CA ILE A 43 -7.79 9.74 -11.62
C ILE A 43 -8.30 8.83 -10.49
N GLN A 44 -9.47 8.24 -10.67
CA GLN A 44 -10.06 7.34 -9.67
C GLN A 44 -9.18 6.11 -9.47
N LEU A 45 -8.69 5.53 -10.57
CA LEU A 45 -7.81 4.36 -10.54
C LEU A 45 -6.48 4.67 -9.84
N ILE A 46 -5.84 5.79 -10.16
CA ILE A 46 -4.59 6.20 -9.51
C ILE A 46 -4.78 6.45 -8.01
N LYS A 47 -5.91 7.09 -7.62
CA LYS A 47 -6.23 7.30 -6.20
C LYS A 47 -6.44 5.97 -5.47
N MET A 48 -7.12 5.01 -6.10
CA MET A 48 -7.32 3.68 -5.54
C MET A 48 -5.99 2.93 -5.37
N ILE A 49 -5.11 2.96 -6.38
CA ILE A 49 -3.76 2.36 -6.30
C ILE A 49 -2.98 2.98 -5.14
N LYS A 50 -2.99 4.32 -5.00
CA LYS A 50 -2.34 5.01 -3.89
C LYS A 50 -2.89 4.58 -2.52
N GLN A 51 -4.21 4.44 -2.39
CA GLN A 51 -4.85 3.98 -1.16
C GLN A 51 -4.46 2.53 -0.83
N ALA A 52 -4.44 1.64 -1.82
CA ALA A 52 -4.00 0.26 -1.64
C ALA A 52 -2.53 0.19 -1.18
N GLN A 53 -1.64 0.99 -1.77
CA GLN A 53 -0.25 1.07 -1.32
C GLN A 53 -0.12 1.61 0.11
N ALA A 54 -0.95 2.59 0.50
CA ALA A 54 -0.92 3.16 1.84
C ALA A 54 -1.31 2.14 2.93
N VAL A 55 -2.14 1.14 2.61
CA VAL A 55 -2.49 0.04 3.52
C VAL A 55 -1.59 -1.19 3.36
N GLY A 56 -0.49 -1.05 2.62
CA GLY A 56 0.58 -2.03 2.53
C GLY A 56 0.48 -3.02 1.37
N PHE A 57 -0.41 -2.83 0.41
CA PHE A 57 -0.37 -3.63 -0.83
C PHE A 57 0.83 -3.25 -1.69
N SER A 58 1.52 -4.25 -2.20
CA SER A 58 2.55 -4.12 -3.21
C SER A 58 1.94 -3.81 -4.58
N LEU A 59 2.71 -3.17 -5.45
CA LEU A 59 2.28 -2.92 -6.83
C LEU A 59 2.09 -4.22 -7.62
N SER A 60 2.84 -5.28 -7.29
CA SER A 60 2.67 -6.60 -7.88
C SER A 60 1.31 -7.21 -7.56
N GLU A 61 0.86 -7.16 -6.30
CA GLU A 61 -0.47 -7.67 -5.92
C GLU A 61 -1.59 -6.92 -6.66
N ILE A 62 -1.45 -5.60 -6.80
CA ILE A 62 -2.41 -4.78 -7.54
C ILE A 62 -2.35 -5.10 -9.04
N ALA A 63 -1.15 -5.34 -9.59
CA ALA A 63 -0.95 -5.68 -11.00
C ALA A 63 -1.60 -7.00 -11.38
N THR A 64 -1.50 -8.02 -10.52
CA THR A 64 -2.19 -9.30 -10.74
C THR A 64 -3.71 -9.12 -10.88
N LEU A 65 -4.33 -8.29 -10.04
CA LEU A 65 -5.77 -8.00 -10.16
C LEU A 65 -6.11 -7.26 -11.47
N ALA A 66 -5.23 -6.34 -11.91
CA ALA A 66 -5.39 -5.61 -13.16
C ALA A 66 -5.25 -6.53 -14.38
N GLU A 67 -4.31 -7.47 -14.36
CA GLU A 67 -4.09 -8.47 -15.41
C GLU A 67 -5.30 -9.39 -15.56
N ILE A 68 -5.82 -9.94 -14.45
CA ILE A 68 -7.02 -10.79 -14.46
C ILE A 68 -8.21 -10.00 -15.01
N LYS A 69 -8.38 -8.75 -14.58
CA LYS A 69 -9.42 -7.87 -15.13
C LYS A 69 -9.29 -7.67 -16.64
N ALA A 70 -8.07 -7.51 -17.15
CA ALA A 70 -7.82 -7.33 -18.57
C ALA A 70 -8.15 -8.61 -19.37
N GLN A 71 -7.83 -9.78 -18.82
CA GLN A 71 -8.11 -11.08 -19.45
C GLN A 71 -9.59 -11.44 -19.44
N GLU A 72 -10.23 -11.34 -18.28
CA GLU A 72 -11.64 -11.76 -18.08
C GLU A 72 -12.65 -10.67 -18.43
N LYS A 73 -12.17 -9.44 -18.72
CA LYS A 73 -12.99 -8.22 -18.91
C LYS A 73 -13.89 -7.89 -17.71
N ARG A 74 -13.68 -8.53 -16.55
CA ARG A 74 -14.41 -8.34 -15.30
C ARG A 74 -13.42 -8.16 -14.16
N PHE A 75 -13.70 -7.26 -13.23
CA PHE A 75 -12.86 -7.12 -12.04
C PHE A 75 -13.01 -8.36 -11.14
N PRO A 76 -11.91 -9.02 -10.74
CA PRO A 76 -11.96 -10.20 -9.88
C PRO A 76 -12.22 -9.80 -8.42
N LEU A 77 -13.48 -9.46 -8.13
CA LEU A 77 -13.89 -8.93 -6.82
C LEU A 77 -13.60 -9.91 -5.69
N GLU A 78 -13.81 -11.20 -5.93
CA GLU A 78 -13.63 -12.26 -4.94
C GLU A 78 -12.15 -12.39 -4.54
N ILE A 79 -11.24 -12.31 -5.51
CA ILE A 79 -9.79 -12.32 -5.27
C ILE A 79 -9.37 -11.06 -4.50
N ALA A 80 -9.86 -9.89 -4.91
CA ALA A 80 -9.56 -8.64 -4.22
C ALA A 80 -10.04 -8.66 -2.75
N GLN A 81 -11.23 -9.21 -2.49
CA GLN A 81 -11.75 -9.38 -1.13
C GLN A 81 -10.92 -10.34 -0.30
N GLN A 82 -10.44 -11.44 -0.89
CA GLN A 82 -9.57 -12.38 -0.20
C GLN A 82 -8.23 -11.72 0.18
N LEU A 83 -7.60 -11.01 -0.75
CA LEU A 83 -6.37 -10.25 -0.49
C LEU A 83 -6.54 -9.22 0.64
N LEU A 84 -7.70 -8.55 0.70
CA LEU A 84 -8.02 -7.63 1.80
C LEU A 84 -8.13 -8.33 3.15
N LYS A 85 -8.79 -9.49 3.21
CA LYS A 85 -8.91 -10.29 4.44
C LYS A 85 -7.54 -10.79 4.90
N ASP A 86 -6.73 -11.30 3.98
CA ASP A 86 -5.39 -11.79 4.28
C ASP A 86 -4.51 -10.66 4.82
N LYS A 87 -4.62 -9.46 4.22
CA LYS A 87 -3.89 -8.28 4.70
C LYS A 87 -4.32 -7.85 6.09
N GLN A 88 -5.62 -7.85 6.38
CA GLN A 88 -6.14 -7.55 7.71
C GLN A 88 -5.61 -8.55 8.74
N LEU A 89 -5.61 -9.85 8.41
CA LEU A 89 -5.09 -10.89 9.29
C LEU A 89 -3.60 -10.71 9.58
N GLN A 90 -2.78 -10.43 8.56
CA GLN A 90 -1.35 -10.15 8.72
C GLN A 90 -1.11 -8.94 9.64
N ILE A 91 -1.89 -7.87 9.49
CA ILE A 91 -1.77 -6.68 10.35
C ILE A 91 -2.13 -7.04 11.80
N LEU A 92 -3.20 -7.80 12.03
CA LEU A 92 -3.60 -8.23 13.37
C LEU A 92 -2.54 -9.12 14.03
N GLN A 93 -1.96 -10.06 13.28
CA GLN A 93 -0.86 -10.90 13.75
C GLN A 93 0.36 -10.05 14.13
N LYS A 94 0.73 -9.08 13.28
CA LYS A 94 1.87 -8.20 13.58
C LYS A 94 1.62 -7.34 14.80
N LYS A 95 0.39 -6.85 14.98
CA LYS A 95 -0.01 -6.09 16.17
C LYS A 95 0.16 -6.93 17.44
N ALA A 96 -0.35 -8.17 17.44
CA ALA A 96 -0.24 -9.06 18.59
C ALA A 96 1.23 -9.40 18.92
N GLU A 97 2.06 -9.60 17.90
CA GLU A 97 3.51 -9.80 18.08
C GLU A 97 4.18 -8.58 18.73
N LEU A 98 3.88 -7.37 18.25
CA LEU A 98 4.43 -6.14 18.80
C LEU A 98 3.97 -5.90 20.24
N GLU A 99 2.69 -6.15 20.56
CA GLU A 99 2.17 -6.06 21.93
C GLU A 99 2.84 -7.07 22.87
N ARG A 100 3.19 -8.26 22.36
CA ARG A 100 3.96 -9.25 23.14
C ARG A 100 5.37 -8.75 23.42
N ILE A 101 6.07 -8.25 22.40
CA ILE A 101 7.43 -7.72 22.54
C ILE A 101 7.45 -6.55 23.53
N GLU A 102 6.47 -5.64 23.46
CA GLU A 102 6.35 -4.53 24.40
C GLU A 102 6.21 -5.01 25.86
N LYS A 103 5.39 -6.04 26.10
CA LYS A 103 5.25 -6.63 27.45
C LYS A 103 6.54 -7.31 27.92
N ASP A 104 7.19 -8.08 27.06
CA ASP A 104 8.45 -8.76 27.38
C ASP A 104 9.54 -7.74 27.76
N LEU A 105 9.59 -6.58 27.08
CA LEU A 105 10.51 -5.49 27.41
C LEU A 105 10.23 -4.86 28.78
N LEU A 106 8.95 -4.62 29.12
CA LEU A 106 8.57 -4.10 30.43
C LEU A 106 8.94 -5.06 31.57
N PHE A 107 8.74 -6.36 31.34
CA PHE A 107 9.11 -7.39 32.32
C PHE A 107 10.63 -7.42 32.54
N LEU A 108 11.41 -7.36 31.45
CA LEU A 108 12.87 -7.31 31.53
C LEU A 108 13.38 -6.06 32.29
N GLU A 109 12.76 -4.90 32.07
CA GLU A 109 13.10 -3.67 32.80
C GLU A 109 12.84 -3.82 34.31
N GLN A 110 11.71 -4.44 34.69
CA GLN A 110 11.38 -4.73 36.08
C GLN A 110 12.39 -5.68 36.72
N GLU A 111 12.69 -6.80 36.07
CA GLU A 111 13.67 -7.78 36.55
C GLU A 111 15.05 -7.15 36.75
N LEU A 112 15.52 -6.33 35.80
CA LEU A 112 16.79 -5.63 35.92
C LEU A 112 16.78 -4.62 37.08
N THR A 113 15.67 -3.90 37.28
CA THR A 113 15.53 -2.95 38.38
C THR A 113 15.52 -3.65 39.73
N GLU A 114 14.87 -4.81 39.85
CA GLU A 114 14.85 -5.60 41.07
C GLU A 114 16.23 -6.22 41.39
N MET A 115 16.92 -6.74 40.37
CA MET A 115 18.24 -7.36 40.55
C MET A 115 19.35 -6.34 40.85
N TYR A 116 19.35 -5.19 40.18
CA TYR A 116 20.48 -4.24 40.22
C TYR A 116 20.13 -2.88 40.83
N GLY A 117 18.86 -2.60 41.13
CA GLY A 117 18.43 -1.32 41.71
C GLY A 117 18.88 -1.10 43.15
N ALA A 118 19.17 -2.17 43.89
CA ALA A 118 19.63 -2.10 45.28
C ALA A 118 21.10 -1.66 45.43
N GLU A 119 21.91 -1.70 44.36
CA GLU A 119 23.34 -1.35 44.42
C GLU A 119 23.62 0.15 44.54
N LYS A 120 22.59 1.02 44.47
CA LYS A 120 22.73 2.49 44.50
C LYS A 120 22.55 3.16 45.88
N THR A 121 22.52 2.41 46.98
CA THR A 121 22.23 2.98 48.32
C THR A 121 23.31 2.73 49.39
N SER A 122 24.59 2.67 48.99
CA SER A 122 25.73 2.60 49.92
C SER A 122 26.62 3.83 49.79
#